data_AF-A0A132EFS2-F1
#
_entry.id   AF-A0A132EFS2-F1
#
_cell.length_a   1.000
_cell.length_b   1.000
_cell.length_c   1.000
_cell.angle_alpha   90.00
_cell.angle_beta   90.00
_cell.angle_gamma   90.00
#
_symmetry.space_group_name_H-M   'P 1'
#
loop_
_entity.id
_entity.type
_entity.pdbx_description
1 polymer ?
#
loop_
_entity_poly.entity_id
_entity_poly.type
_entity_poly.pdbx_seq_one_letter_code
_entity_poly.pdbx_strand_id
1 'polypeptide(L)'
;MTKRHDASFFERLIAPMLRHLRYIAKLTQGEHTVDDLKSEAWIIAEEIKAERGGTVEPEDTDLQETVVTRLHKLFGQFVNRAMRFAVRLDEEDQDDNGDTRENALAARLAGPAHYEPHSALEREEEIEETAQIVAAQFSEAVAYFHMFDQFDGDGAALANHFAVKARTLRARLRRAERTARNQPSAFDRVATIPTDFMAPRGTWGRQPALNQFRRICGSARPAQLHLFLRFGTVFGPTTRRYAGRASAVAIEG
;
A
#
# COMPACT_ATOMS: atom_id res chain seq x y z
N MET A 1 60.16 -32.99 15.40
CA MET A 1 59.58 -33.99 16.33
C MET A 1 58.48 -33.42 17.24
N THR A 2 58.31 -32.10 17.34
CA THR A 2 57.29 -31.40 18.15
C THR A 2 55.84 -31.73 17.76
N LYS A 3 55.48 -31.67 16.47
CA LYS A 3 54.09 -31.92 16.01
C LYS A 3 53.44 -33.22 16.47
N ARG A 4 54.24 -34.28 16.70
CA ARG A 4 53.72 -35.61 17.10
C ARG A 4 53.40 -35.66 18.60
N HIS A 5 54.14 -34.91 19.42
CA HIS A 5 53.86 -34.76 20.84
C HIS A 5 52.64 -33.86 21.07
N ASP A 6 52.50 -32.79 20.29
CA ASP A 6 51.38 -31.84 20.39
C ASP A 6 50.04 -32.50 20.03
N ALA A 7 50.00 -33.32 18.98
CA ALA A 7 48.80 -34.08 18.61
C ALA A 7 48.40 -35.11 19.70
N SER A 8 49.38 -35.80 20.28
CA SER A 8 49.12 -36.77 21.36
C SER A 8 48.66 -36.11 22.67
N PHE A 9 49.13 -34.89 22.93
CA PHE A 9 48.71 -34.09 24.08
C PHE A 9 47.27 -33.58 23.88
N PHE A 10 46.94 -33.12 22.68
CA PHE A 10 45.59 -32.66 22.34
C PHE A 10 44.54 -33.77 22.44
N GLU A 11 44.80 -34.95 21.89
CA GLU A 11 43.87 -36.08 21.98
C GLU A 11 43.59 -36.48 23.43
N ARG A 12 44.64 -36.48 24.28
CA ARG A 12 44.54 -36.79 25.72
C ARG A 12 43.76 -35.72 26.49
N LEU A 13 43.92 -34.45 26.13
CA LEU A 13 43.17 -33.34 26.73
C LEU A 13 41.68 -33.39 26.34
N ILE A 14 41.38 -33.64 25.05
CA ILE A 14 40.01 -33.58 24.50
C ILE A 14 39.17 -34.78 24.91
N ALA A 15 39.75 -35.99 24.96
CA ALA A 15 39.04 -37.24 25.26
C ALA A 15 38.10 -37.15 26.49
N PRO A 16 38.53 -36.64 27.66
CA PRO A 16 37.65 -36.47 28.83
C PRO A 16 36.58 -35.39 28.64
N MET A 17 36.83 -34.36 27.82
CA MET A 17 35.91 -33.23 27.62
C MET A 17 34.85 -33.46 26.53
N LEU A 18 34.96 -34.53 25.72
CA LEU A 18 34.06 -34.80 24.58
C LEU A 18 32.56 -34.79 24.93
N ARG A 19 32.19 -35.23 26.14
CA ARG A 19 30.79 -35.19 26.59
C ARG A 19 30.30 -33.74 26.75
N HIS A 20 31.14 -32.87 27.29
CA HIS A 20 30.83 -31.45 27.47
C HIS A 20 30.79 -30.73 26.13
N LEU A 21 31.76 -30.99 25.23
CA LEU A 21 31.78 -30.38 23.89
C LEU A 21 30.52 -30.73 23.09
N ARG A 22 30.07 -32.00 23.11
CA ARG A 22 28.81 -32.39 22.47
C ARG A 22 27.59 -31.72 23.08
N TYR A 23 27.59 -31.51 24.40
CA TYR A 23 26.50 -30.83 25.06
C TYR A 23 26.46 -29.34 24.67
N ILE A 24 27.61 -28.67 24.60
CA ILE A 24 27.73 -27.28 24.15
C ILE A 24 27.29 -27.15 22.68
N ALA A 25 27.75 -28.03 21.78
CA ALA A 25 27.33 -28.02 20.38
C ALA A 25 25.80 -28.16 20.20
N LYS A 26 25.13 -28.92 21.08
CA LYS A 26 23.66 -29.01 21.09
C LYS A 26 23.01 -27.72 21.59
N LEU A 27 23.62 -27.04 22.55
CA LEU A 27 23.12 -25.75 23.04
C LEU A 27 23.21 -24.64 21.98
N THR A 28 24.17 -24.75 21.06
CA THR A 28 24.37 -23.79 19.95
C THR A 28 23.51 -24.10 18.72
N GLN A 29 22.54 -25.03 18.81
CA GLN A 29 21.57 -25.34 17.75
C GLN A 29 22.18 -25.59 16.35
N GLY A 30 23.41 -26.11 16.27
CA GLY A 30 24.07 -26.41 15.00
C GLY A 30 25.00 -25.32 14.45
N GLU A 31 25.11 -24.15 15.10
CA GLU A 31 26.04 -23.07 14.69
C GLU A 31 27.52 -23.45 14.85
N HIS A 32 27.83 -24.26 15.87
CA HIS A 32 29.18 -24.75 16.13
C HIS A 32 29.17 -26.28 16.14
N THR A 33 30.04 -26.86 15.31
CA THR A 33 30.25 -28.30 15.32
C THR A 33 31.12 -28.72 16.51
N VAL A 34 31.09 -30.00 16.83
CA VAL A 34 31.99 -30.55 17.86
C VAL A 34 33.45 -30.33 17.48
N ASP A 35 33.78 -30.29 16.20
CA ASP A 35 35.16 -30.11 15.73
C ASP A 35 35.63 -28.65 15.89
N ASP A 36 34.74 -27.69 15.64
CA ASP A 36 34.99 -26.28 15.94
C ASP A 36 35.30 -26.09 17.44
N LEU A 37 34.47 -26.71 18.30
CA LEU A 37 34.67 -26.62 19.75
C LEU A 37 35.95 -27.31 20.25
N LYS A 38 36.48 -28.31 19.54
CA LYS A 38 37.78 -28.90 19.86
C LYS A 38 38.91 -27.93 19.53
N SER A 39 38.82 -27.24 18.41
CA SER A 39 39.79 -26.23 17.99
C SER A 39 39.82 -25.07 18.99
N GLU A 40 38.65 -24.61 19.44
CA GLU A 40 38.54 -23.59 20.49
C GLU A 40 39.07 -24.07 21.84
N ALA A 41 38.79 -25.32 22.21
CA ALA A 41 39.33 -25.93 23.42
C ALA A 41 40.87 -25.96 23.40
N TRP A 42 41.48 -26.18 22.24
CA TRP A 42 42.93 -26.11 22.06
C TRP A 42 43.49 -24.71 22.34
N ILE A 43 42.91 -23.70 21.70
CA ILE A 43 43.34 -22.30 21.82
C ILE A 43 43.28 -21.87 23.30
N ILE A 44 42.16 -22.16 23.97
CA ILE A 44 41.97 -21.83 25.38
C ILE A 44 43.00 -22.55 26.27
N ALA A 45 43.31 -23.82 25.98
CA ALA A 45 44.31 -24.57 26.75
C ALA A 45 45.72 -23.99 26.57
N GLU A 46 46.06 -23.53 25.36
CA GLU A 46 47.34 -22.88 25.07
C GLU A 46 47.45 -21.51 25.76
N GLU A 47 46.37 -20.74 25.81
CA GLU A 47 46.29 -19.48 26.58
C GLU A 47 46.51 -19.71 28.08
N ILE A 48 45.82 -20.69 28.67
CA ILE A 48 45.96 -21.01 30.10
C ILE A 48 47.40 -21.47 30.40
N LYS A 49 48.01 -22.24 29.50
CA LYS A 49 49.41 -22.66 29.63
C LYS A 49 50.37 -21.47 29.60
N ALA A 50 50.12 -20.49 28.72
CA ALA A 50 50.88 -19.25 28.65
C ALA A 50 50.70 -18.39 29.91
N GLU A 51 49.48 -18.27 30.44
CA GLU A 51 49.17 -17.53 31.67
C GLU A 51 49.83 -18.15 32.92
N ARG A 52 49.87 -19.48 33.02
CA ARG A 52 50.43 -20.20 34.19
C ARG A 52 51.95 -20.35 34.16
N GLY A 53 52.60 -20.10 33.02
CA GLY A 53 54.07 -20.08 32.89
C GLY A 53 54.79 -21.41 33.20
N GLY A 54 54.10 -22.55 33.10
CA GLY A 54 54.62 -23.87 33.50
C GLY A 54 54.22 -25.03 32.58
N THR A 55 54.84 -26.20 32.78
CA THR A 55 54.49 -27.44 32.08
C THR A 55 53.19 -28.00 32.66
N VAL A 56 52.07 -27.73 31.99
CA VAL A 56 50.76 -28.28 32.35
C VAL A 56 50.58 -29.64 31.69
N GLU A 57 50.19 -30.65 32.47
CA GLU A 57 49.85 -31.98 31.97
C GLU A 57 48.42 -32.01 31.43
N PRO A 58 48.14 -32.77 30.35
CA PRO A 58 46.82 -32.80 29.71
C PRO A 58 45.76 -33.51 30.57
N GLU A 59 46.20 -34.32 31.54
CA GLU A 59 45.35 -35.07 32.48
C GLU A 59 44.99 -34.24 33.73
N ASP A 60 45.50 -33.01 33.85
CA ASP A 60 45.16 -32.11 34.94
C ASP A 60 43.67 -31.75 34.92
N THR A 61 42.97 -32.14 35.99
CA THR A 61 41.53 -31.90 36.13
C THR A 61 41.23 -30.42 36.24
N ASP A 62 42.11 -29.63 36.87
CA ASP A 62 41.92 -28.19 37.02
C ASP A 62 42.02 -27.47 35.67
N LEU A 63 42.92 -27.93 34.78
CA LEU A 63 43.02 -27.42 33.41
C LEU A 63 41.73 -27.72 32.63
N GLN A 64 41.27 -28.97 32.67
CA GLN A 64 40.08 -29.41 31.94
C GLN A 64 38.82 -28.67 32.40
N GLU A 65 38.61 -28.52 33.71
CA GLU A 65 37.48 -27.77 34.25
C GLU A 65 37.54 -26.28 33.87
N THR A 66 38.74 -25.69 33.86
CA THR A 66 38.92 -24.28 33.46
C THR A 66 38.59 -24.09 31.97
N VAL A 67 39.04 -25.00 31.11
CA VAL A 67 38.73 -24.97 29.66
C VAL A 67 37.23 -25.12 29.43
N VAL A 68 36.59 -26.12 30.06
CA VAL A 68 35.14 -26.35 29.94
C VAL A 68 34.35 -25.15 30.45
N THR A 69 34.78 -24.53 31.55
CA THR A 69 34.12 -23.33 32.10
C THR A 69 34.24 -22.13 31.16
N ARG A 70 35.42 -21.90 30.55
CA ARG A 70 35.60 -20.84 29.54
C ARG A 70 34.75 -21.12 28.29
N LEU A 71 34.71 -22.35 27.80
CA LEU A 71 33.85 -22.73 26.67
C LEU A 71 32.36 -22.51 26.97
N HIS A 72 31.89 -22.86 28.17
CA HIS A 72 30.52 -22.54 28.58
C HIS A 72 30.24 -21.05 28.70
N LYS A 73 31.24 -20.22 29.02
CA LYS A 73 31.09 -18.75 29.04
C LYS A 73 31.11 -18.11 27.65
N LEU A 74 31.71 -18.76 26.67
CA LEU A 74 31.77 -18.27 25.28
C LEU A 74 30.60 -18.79 24.43
N PHE A 75 30.22 -20.05 24.63
CA PHE A 75 29.24 -20.76 23.80
C PHE A 75 28.02 -21.26 24.57
N GLY A 76 27.87 -20.85 25.84
CA GLY A 76 26.74 -21.25 26.67
C GLY A 76 25.41 -20.66 26.21
N GLN A 77 24.33 -21.23 26.73
CA GLN A 77 22.94 -20.94 26.37
C GLN A 77 22.54 -19.44 26.44
N PHE A 78 23.27 -18.63 27.21
CA PHE A 78 22.94 -17.22 27.45
C PHE A 78 23.89 -16.22 26.77
N VAL A 79 24.97 -16.69 26.14
CA VAL A 79 26.01 -15.80 25.62
C VAL A 79 25.54 -15.08 24.37
N ASN A 80 24.71 -15.73 23.55
CA ASN A 80 24.23 -15.17 22.29
C ASN A 80 22.70 -15.10 22.23
N ARG A 81 22.11 -14.31 23.13
CA ARG A 81 20.65 -14.05 23.15
C ARG A 81 20.14 -13.57 21.79
N ALA A 82 20.94 -12.78 21.07
CA ALA A 82 20.60 -12.29 19.73
C ALA A 82 20.49 -13.44 18.72
N MET A 83 21.47 -14.36 18.69
CA MET A 83 21.42 -15.54 17.82
C MET A 83 20.28 -16.50 18.17
N ARG A 84 19.91 -16.63 19.45
CA ARG A 84 18.80 -17.53 19.86
C ARG A 84 17.45 -17.16 19.25
N PHE A 85 17.23 -15.88 18.94
CA PHE A 85 16.01 -15.41 18.28
C PHE A 85 16.23 -15.10 16.80
N ALA A 86 17.45 -15.24 16.30
CA ALA A 86 17.72 -15.11 14.88
C ALA A 86 17.13 -16.31 14.15
N VAL A 87 16.53 -16.05 12.99
CA VAL A 87 16.07 -17.09 12.09
C VAL A 87 16.90 -17.01 10.83
N ARG A 88 17.44 -18.15 10.39
CA ARG A 88 18.19 -18.22 9.14
C ARG A 88 17.21 -18.11 7.99
N LEU A 89 17.43 -17.12 7.12
CA LEU A 89 16.59 -16.94 5.93
C LEU A 89 17.00 -17.88 4.79
N ASP A 90 18.27 -18.28 4.77
CA ASP A 90 18.86 -19.17 3.76
C ASP A 90 18.79 -20.65 4.16
N GLU A 91 18.19 -20.98 5.31
CA GLU A 91 18.01 -22.37 5.72
C GLU A 91 16.87 -22.99 4.92
N GLU A 92 17.23 -24.01 4.16
CA GLU A 92 16.34 -24.85 3.38
C GLU A 92 15.86 -26.01 4.26
N ASP A 93 14.58 -26.01 4.63
CA ASP A 93 13.96 -27.14 5.33
C ASP A 93 13.73 -28.26 4.30
N GLN A 94 14.33 -29.44 4.51
CA GLN A 94 13.99 -30.62 3.73
C GLN A 94 12.73 -31.27 4.30
N ASP A 95 11.78 -31.63 3.45
CA ASP A 95 10.64 -32.43 3.85
C ASP A 95 11.00 -33.91 4.02
N ASP A 96 10.07 -34.70 4.58
CA ASP A 96 10.25 -36.15 4.78
C ASP A 96 10.46 -36.94 3.46
N ASN A 97 10.23 -36.30 2.31
CA ASN A 97 10.47 -36.86 0.97
C ASN A 97 11.81 -36.42 0.36
N GLY A 98 12.56 -35.54 1.03
CA GLY A 98 13.82 -34.99 0.56
C GLY A 98 13.67 -33.81 -0.40
N ASP A 99 12.47 -33.26 -0.58
CA ASP A 99 12.24 -32.05 -1.36
C ASP A 99 12.57 -30.80 -0.54
N THR A 100 13.29 -29.86 -1.17
CA THR A 100 13.63 -28.57 -0.58
C THR A 100 12.38 -27.71 -0.44
N ARG A 101 12.03 -27.35 0.79
CA ARG A 101 10.92 -26.45 1.10
C ARG A 101 11.43 -25.02 1.22
N GLU A 102 10.82 -24.10 0.48
CA GLU A 102 11.14 -22.68 0.57
C GLU A 102 10.87 -22.14 1.99
N ASN A 103 11.80 -21.34 2.50
CA ASN A 103 11.69 -20.74 3.82
C ASN A 103 10.51 -19.75 3.87
N ALA A 104 9.51 -20.09 4.68
CA ALA A 104 8.26 -19.32 4.78
C ALA A 104 8.47 -17.87 5.22
N LEU A 105 9.54 -17.56 5.96
CA LEU A 105 9.86 -16.18 6.34
C LEU A 105 10.53 -15.42 5.19
N ALA A 106 11.44 -16.07 4.45
CA ALA A 106 12.05 -15.46 3.27
C ALA A 106 10.98 -15.10 2.22
N ALA A 107 10.02 -16.00 1.97
CA ALA A 107 8.90 -15.75 1.07
C ALA A 107 7.99 -14.59 1.52
N ARG A 108 7.85 -14.36 2.84
CA ARG A 108 7.05 -13.24 3.38
C ARG A 108 7.81 -11.91 3.41
N LEU A 109 9.14 -11.96 3.44
CA LEU A 109 10.01 -10.79 3.35
C LEU A 109 10.24 -10.34 1.91
N ALA A 110 9.91 -11.19 0.93
CA ALA A 110 9.91 -10.80 -0.47
C ALA A 110 9.04 -9.57 -0.68
N GLY A 111 9.58 -8.60 -1.42
CA GLY A 111 8.85 -7.38 -1.77
C GLY A 111 7.59 -7.71 -2.57
N PRO A 112 6.56 -6.86 -2.53
CA PRO A 112 5.42 -7.03 -3.41
C PRO A 112 5.88 -7.02 -4.88
N ALA A 113 5.29 -7.88 -5.73
CA ALA A 113 5.70 -8.03 -7.12
C ALA A 113 5.69 -6.73 -7.96
N HIS A 114 4.92 -5.72 -7.55
CA HIS A 114 4.88 -4.42 -8.23
C HIS A 114 6.08 -3.51 -7.94
N TYR A 115 6.95 -3.88 -6.99
CA TYR A 115 8.24 -3.23 -6.76
C TYR A 115 9.36 -3.79 -7.64
N GLU A 116 9.09 -4.86 -8.38
CA GLU A 116 10.03 -5.36 -9.37
C GLU A 116 10.26 -4.28 -10.43
N PRO A 117 11.52 -3.96 -10.79
CA PRO A 117 11.83 -2.85 -11.68
C PRO A 117 11.08 -2.91 -13.02
N HIS A 118 10.88 -4.12 -13.54
CA HIS A 118 10.14 -4.33 -14.78
C HIS A 118 8.65 -3.99 -14.63
N SER A 119 8.00 -4.50 -13.59
CA SER A 119 6.58 -4.24 -13.32
C SER A 119 6.29 -2.80 -12.91
N ALA A 120 7.26 -2.11 -12.30
CA ALA A 120 7.16 -0.69 -12.01
C ALA A 120 7.17 0.14 -13.31
N LEU A 121 8.06 -0.17 -14.25
CA LEU A 121 8.14 0.49 -15.55
C LEU A 121 6.90 0.25 -16.41
N GLU A 122 6.43 -1.00 -16.50
CA GLU A 122 5.20 -1.32 -17.24
C GLU A 122 4.00 -0.50 -16.73
N ARG A 123 3.91 -0.32 -15.40
CA ARG A 123 2.84 0.48 -14.80
C ARG A 123 2.95 1.96 -15.15
N GLU A 124 4.15 2.52 -15.18
CA GLU A 124 4.37 3.91 -15.59
C GLU A 124 3.98 4.10 -17.06
N GLU A 125 4.39 3.18 -17.94
CA GLU A 125 4.01 3.17 -19.35
C GLU A 125 2.48 3.08 -19.53
N GLU A 126 1.80 2.17 -18.82
CA GLU A 126 0.33 2.07 -18.84
C GLU A 126 -0.36 3.37 -18.37
N ILE A 127 0.19 4.04 -17.35
CA ILE A 127 -0.34 5.34 -16.87
C ILE A 127 -0.16 6.41 -17.95
N GLU A 128 0.98 6.45 -18.63
CA GLU A 128 1.23 7.39 -19.71
C GLU A 128 0.34 7.11 -20.93
N GLU A 129 0.20 5.85 -21.33
CA GLU A 129 -0.68 5.45 -22.43
C GLU A 129 -2.14 5.79 -22.15
N THR A 130 -2.62 5.49 -20.94
CA THR A 130 -3.99 5.84 -20.53
C THR A 130 -4.20 7.35 -20.47
N ALA A 131 -3.22 8.11 -19.98
CA ALA A 131 -3.27 9.57 -19.98
C ALA A 131 -3.31 10.13 -21.42
N GLN A 132 -2.52 9.58 -22.34
CA GLN A 132 -2.54 9.95 -23.77
C GLN A 132 -3.88 9.63 -24.42
N ILE A 133 -4.47 8.46 -24.15
CA ILE A 133 -5.80 8.07 -24.64
C ILE A 133 -6.87 9.04 -24.12
N VAL A 134 -6.84 9.39 -22.84
CA VAL A 134 -7.77 10.35 -22.23
C VAL A 134 -7.57 11.75 -22.82
N ALA A 135 -6.33 12.18 -23.05
CA ALA A 135 -6.03 13.45 -23.68
C ALA A 135 -6.48 13.51 -25.16
N ALA A 136 -6.39 12.38 -25.88
CA ALA A 136 -6.85 12.26 -27.26
C ALA A 136 -8.39 12.20 -27.41
N GLN A 137 -9.11 11.92 -26.32
CA GLN A 137 -10.58 11.98 -26.31
C GLN A 137 -11.05 13.43 -26.29
N PHE A 138 -11.28 13.98 -27.48
CA PHE A 138 -11.86 15.32 -27.61
C PHE A 138 -13.30 15.36 -27.10
N SER A 139 -13.62 16.36 -26.26
CA SER A 139 -15.02 16.70 -25.99
C SER A 139 -15.70 17.17 -27.28
N GLU A 140 -17.00 16.89 -27.43
CA GLU A 140 -17.78 17.28 -28.61
C GLU A 140 -17.63 18.78 -28.93
N ALA A 141 -17.57 19.64 -27.91
CA ALA A 141 -17.41 21.08 -28.07
C ALA A 141 -16.02 21.47 -28.62
N VAL A 142 -14.95 20.83 -28.13
CA VAL A 142 -13.57 21.06 -28.60
C VAL A 142 -13.43 20.58 -30.05
N ALA A 143 -14.03 19.44 -30.40
CA ALA A 143 -14.03 18.94 -31.78
C ALA A 143 -14.71 19.92 -32.75
N TYR A 144 -15.88 20.47 -32.38
CA TYR A 144 -16.53 21.49 -33.21
C TYR A 144 -15.70 22.78 -33.32
N PHE A 145 -15.03 23.20 -32.25
CA PHE A 145 -14.20 24.41 -32.26
C PHE A 145 -12.99 24.26 -33.18
N HIS A 146 -12.25 23.15 -33.10
CA HIS A 146 -11.16 22.86 -34.03
C HIS A 146 -11.62 22.81 -35.48
N MET A 147 -12.78 22.19 -35.75
CA MET A 147 -13.36 22.17 -37.09
C MET A 147 -13.88 23.55 -37.53
N PHE A 148 -14.20 24.45 -36.61
CA PHE A 148 -14.59 25.82 -36.94
C PHE A 148 -13.36 26.67 -37.32
N ASP A 149 -12.25 26.47 -36.60
CA ASP A 149 -10.96 27.12 -36.85
C ASP A 149 -10.38 26.73 -38.22
N GLN A 150 -10.44 25.44 -38.58
CA GLN A 150 -10.00 24.95 -39.90
C GLN A 150 -10.77 25.51 -41.10
N PHE A 151 -11.98 26.07 -40.87
CA PHE A 151 -12.83 26.65 -41.90
C PHE A 151 -12.89 28.19 -41.79
N ASP A 152 -11.91 28.81 -41.12
CA ASP A 152 -11.82 30.28 -40.90
C ASP A 152 -13.08 30.89 -40.28
N GLY A 153 -13.81 30.09 -39.49
CA GLY A 153 -15.08 30.49 -38.89
C GLY A 153 -16.29 30.48 -39.83
N ASP A 154 -16.17 29.96 -41.06
CA ASP A 154 -17.30 29.82 -41.97
C ASP A 154 -18.18 28.60 -41.63
N GLY A 155 -19.20 28.85 -40.82
CA GLY A 155 -20.20 27.85 -40.47
C GLY A 155 -21.03 27.32 -41.65
N ALA A 156 -21.11 28.01 -42.79
CA ALA A 156 -21.81 27.51 -43.98
C ALA A 156 -20.93 26.48 -44.72
N ALA A 157 -19.64 26.79 -44.90
CA ALA A 157 -18.68 25.84 -45.44
C ALA A 157 -18.56 24.58 -44.57
N LEU A 158 -18.51 24.75 -43.24
CA LEU A 158 -18.50 23.61 -42.31
C LEU A 158 -19.79 22.78 -42.37
N ALA A 159 -20.96 23.42 -42.52
CA ALA A 159 -22.23 22.72 -42.66
C ALA A 159 -22.28 21.89 -43.95
N ASN A 160 -21.77 22.45 -45.05
CA ASN A 160 -21.63 21.75 -46.33
C ASN A 160 -20.66 20.57 -46.22
N HIS A 161 -19.52 20.76 -45.55
CA HIS A 161 -18.53 19.70 -45.31
C HIS A 161 -19.13 18.53 -44.51
N PHE A 162 -19.93 18.82 -43.48
CA PHE A 162 -20.66 17.79 -42.72
C PHE A 162 -21.91 17.26 -43.42
N ALA A 163 -22.24 17.73 -44.63
CA ALA A 163 -23.46 17.38 -45.36
C ALA A 163 -24.74 17.57 -44.52
N VAL A 164 -24.78 18.62 -43.70
CA VAL A 164 -25.94 18.96 -42.86
C VAL A 164 -26.47 20.35 -43.19
N LYS A 165 -27.77 20.56 -42.97
CA LYS A 165 -28.35 21.90 -43.06
C LYS A 165 -27.71 22.82 -42.02
N ALA A 166 -27.44 24.08 -42.37
CA ALA A 166 -26.87 25.07 -41.44
C ALA A 166 -27.67 25.23 -40.13
N ARG A 167 -29.00 25.09 -40.17
CA ARG A 167 -29.84 25.08 -38.98
C ARG A 167 -29.51 23.91 -38.03
N THR A 168 -29.21 22.74 -38.58
CA THR A 168 -28.81 21.55 -37.83
C THR A 168 -27.44 21.75 -37.19
N LEU A 169 -26.47 22.30 -37.93
CA LEU A 169 -25.15 22.62 -37.38
C LEU A 169 -25.25 23.61 -36.21
N ARG A 170 -25.99 24.70 -36.36
CA ARG A 170 -26.22 25.68 -35.28
C ARG A 170 -26.89 25.05 -34.05
N ALA A 171 -27.83 24.11 -34.26
CA ALA A 171 -28.47 23.41 -33.15
C ALA A 171 -27.48 22.49 -32.41
N ARG A 172 -26.59 21.80 -33.12
CA ARG A 172 -25.52 20.98 -32.55
C ARG A 172 -24.50 21.82 -31.80
N LEU A 173 -24.03 22.93 -32.38
CA LEU A 173 -23.13 23.88 -31.71
C LEU A 173 -23.74 24.44 -30.42
N ARG A 174 -24.99 24.90 -30.45
CA ARG A 174 -25.69 25.38 -29.24
C ARG A 174 -25.94 24.29 -28.20
N ARG A 175 -25.98 23.02 -28.60
CA ARG A 175 -26.07 21.89 -27.69
C ARG A 175 -24.70 21.63 -27.05
N ALA A 176 -23.64 21.53 -27.85
CA ALA A 176 -22.27 21.34 -27.38
C ALA A 176 -21.84 22.48 -26.43
N GLU A 177 -22.15 23.73 -26.77
CA GLU A 177 -21.92 24.91 -25.92
C GLU A 177 -22.68 24.81 -24.58
N ARG A 178 -23.96 24.40 -24.63
CA ARG A 178 -24.75 24.17 -23.40
C ARG A 178 -24.22 23.01 -22.58
N THR A 179 -23.78 21.93 -23.22
CA THR A 179 -23.18 20.78 -22.54
C THR A 179 -21.86 21.15 -21.90
N ALA A 180 -21.00 21.95 -22.56
CA ALA A 180 -19.77 22.45 -21.98
C ALA A 180 -20.02 23.42 -20.81
N ARG A 181 -21.01 24.32 -20.93
CA ARG A 181 -21.37 25.27 -19.86
C ARG A 181 -22.04 24.61 -18.65
N ASN A 182 -22.88 23.61 -18.88
CA ASN A 182 -23.70 22.97 -17.86
C ASN A 182 -23.24 21.54 -17.57
N GLN A 183 -22.00 21.20 -17.93
CA GLN A 183 -21.48 19.84 -17.81
C GLN A 183 -21.63 19.44 -16.34
N PRO A 184 -22.49 18.45 -16.01
CA PRO A 184 -22.68 18.00 -14.64
C PRO A 184 -21.44 17.19 -14.29
N SER A 185 -20.38 17.88 -13.89
CA SER A 185 -19.08 17.30 -13.63
C SER A 185 -18.88 17.19 -12.12
N ALA A 186 -18.01 16.28 -11.69
CA ALA A 186 -17.51 16.26 -10.32
C ALA A 186 -16.61 17.48 -9.98
N PHE A 187 -16.46 18.39 -10.94
CA PHE A 187 -15.51 19.49 -11.02
C PHE A 187 -16.30 20.80 -11.27
N ASP A 188 -17.25 21.13 -10.40
CA ASP A 188 -18.04 22.37 -10.50
C ASP A 188 -17.09 23.59 -10.63
N ARG A 189 -17.17 24.30 -11.77
CA ARG A 189 -16.43 25.55 -12.08
C ARG A 189 -14.89 25.44 -12.15
N VAL A 190 -14.33 24.25 -12.33
CA VAL A 190 -12.87 24.08 -12.50
C VAL A 190 -12.52 23.97 -13.98
N ALA A 191 -11.74 24.93 -14.50
CA ALA A 191 -11.35 24.99 -15.92
C ALA A 191 -10.18 24.06 -16.28
N THR A 192 -9.40 23.61 -15.28
CA THR A 192 -8.25 22.72 -15.45
C THR A 192 -8.13 21.85 -14.22
N ILE A 193 -8.09 20.53 -14.39
CA ILE A 193 -7.97 19.56 -13.30
C ILE A 193 -6.49 19.51 -12.88
N PRO A 194 -6.09 19.97 -11.69
CA PRO A 194 -4.73 19.75 -11.21
C PRO A 194 -4.46 18.26 -11.01
N THR A 195 -3.19 17.85 -11.11
CA THR A 195 -2.76 16.43 -10.95
C THR A 195 -3.23 15.81 -9.63
N ASP A 196 -3.42 16.64 -8.62
CA ASP A 196 -3.73 16.23 -7.25
C ASP A 196 -5.24 16.36 -6.96
N PHE A 197 -6.06 16.57 -8.00
CA PHE A 197 -7.47 16.82 -7.84
C PHE A 197 -8.20 15.57 -7.31
N MET A 198 -8.86 15.74 -6.18
CA MET A 198 -9.84 14.80 -5.66
C MET A 198 -11.19 15.50 -5.59
N ALA A 199 -12.20 14.89 -6.24
CA ALA A 199 -13.55 15.42 -6.18
C ALA A 199 -14.04 15.46 -4.72
N PRO A 200 -14.72 16.53 -4.30
CA PRO A 200 -15.31 16.59 -2.97
C PRO A 200 -16.28 15.42 -2.79
N ARG A 201 -16.29 14.82 -1.60
CA ARG A 201 -17.21 13.73 -1.29
C ARG A 201 -18.64 14.19 -1.51
N GLY A 202 -19.36 13.47 -2.38
CA GLY A 202 -20.75 13.78 -2.67
C GLY A 202 -21.60 13.72 -1.40
N THR A 203 -22.39 14.75 -1.16
CA THR A 203 -23.46 14.71 -0.17
C THR A 203 -24.72 14.22 -0.85
N TRP A 204 -25.37 13.19 -0.29
CA TRP A 204 -26.71 12.80 -0.72
C TRP A 204 -27.65 14.00 -0.55
N GLY A 205 -27.96 14.69 -1.65
CA GLY A 205 -29.03 15.66 -1.65
C GLY A 205 -30.29 14.93 -1.24
N ARG A 206 -30.87 15.26 -0.08
CA ARG A 206 -32.21 14.79 0.26
C ARG A 206 -33.09 15.18 -0.91
N GLN A 207 -33.55 14.20 -1.70
CA GLN A 207 -34.58 14.49 -2.68
C GLN A 207 -35.72 15.12 -1.89
N PRO A 208 -36.11 16.38 -2.18
CA PRO A 208 -37.29 16.93 -1.55
C PRO A 208 -38.39 15.94 -1.89
N ALA A 209 -39.00 15.34 -0.85
CA ALA A 209 -40.06 14.37 -1.02
C ALA A 209 -40.99 14.95 -2.09
N LEU A 210 -41.11 14.26 -3.22
CA LEU A 210 -42.05 14.67 -4.25
C LEU A 210 -43.40 14.69 -3.55
N ASN A 211 -43.85 15.88 -3.15
CA ASN A 211 -45.10 16.06 -2.44
C ASN A 211 -46.20 15.60 -3.40
N GLN A 212 -46.55 14.31 -3.36
CA GLN A 212 -47.63 13.72 -4.14
C GLN A 212 -48.94 14.49 -3.86
N PHE A 213 -49.06 15.04 -2.65
CA PHE A 213 -50.11 15.96 -2.24
C PHE A 213 -50.19 17.26 -3.07
N ARG A 214 -49.11 17.79 -3.64
CA ARG A 214 -49.19 18.98 -4.51
C ARG A 214 -49.88 18.68 -5.86
N ARG A 215 -49.75 17.46 -6.37
CA ARG A 215 -50.46 17.03 -7.60
C ARG A 215 -51.93 16.76 -7.31
N ILE A 216 -52.25 16.14 -6.16
CA ILE A 216 -53.63 15.82 -5.76
C ILE A 216 -54.40 17.09 -5.36
N CYS A 217 -53.78 18.02 -4.63
CA CYS A 217 -54.43 19.29 -4.25
C CYS A 217 -54.50 20.31 -5.40
N GLY A 218 -53.66 20.16 -6.45
CA GLY A 218 -53.74 20.98 -7.66
C GLY A 218 -54.96 20.64 -8.51
N SER A 219 -55.31 19.36 -8.63
CA SER A 219 -56.50 18.88 -9.35
C SER A 219 -57.78 18.94 -8.51
N ALA A 220 -57.70 18.89 -7.17
CA ALA A 220 -58.86 19.00 -6.27
C ALA A 220 -59.32 20.44 -5.99
N ARG A 221 -58.52 21.46 -6.35
CA ARG A 221 -58.80 22.88 -6.05
C ARG A 221 -60.07 23.45 -6.69
N PRO A 222 -60.51 23.08 -7.92
CA PRO A 222 -61.76 23.61 -8.46
C PRO A 222 -63.00 22.99 -7.79
N ALA A 223 -62.91 21.75 -7.33
CA ALA A 223 -64.07 21.02 -6.78
C ALA A 223 -64.31 21.31 -5.29
N GLN A 224 -63.26 21.54 -4.49
CA GLN A 224 -63.40 21.82 -3.06
C GLN A 224 -63.79 23.27 -2.74
N LEU A 225 -63.61 24.21 -3.68
CA LEU A 225 -64.09 25.59 -3.51
C LEU A 225 -65.63 25.68 -3.43
N HIS A 226 -66.36 24.71 -3.98
CA HIS A 226 -67.83 24.70 -3.92
C HIS A 226 -68.39 23.96 -2.70
N LEU A 227 -67.59 23.17 -1.97
CA LEU A 227 -68.07 22.47 -0.77
C LEU A 227 -68.10 23.39 0.47
N PHE A 228 -67.20 24.37 0.53
CA PHE A 228 -67.03 25.25 1.71
C PHE A 228 -67.64 26.65 1.56
N LEU A 229 -68.26 26.97 0.42
CA LEU A 229 -69.03 28.22 0.25
C LEU A 229 -70.36 28.24 1.02
N ARG A 230 -70.74 27.16 1.73
CA ARG A 230 -71.88 27.15 2.66
C ARG A 230 -71.51 27.27 4.14
N PHE A 231 -70.22 27.20 4.50
CA PHE A 231 -69.75 27.29 5.90
C PHE A 231 -68.49 28.17 6.03
N GLY A 232 -68.48 29.31 5.33
CA GLY A 232 -67.38 30.27 5.31
C GLY A 232 -67.20 31.11 6.59
N THR A 233 -67.26 30.50 7.78
CA THR A 233 -67.02 31.19 9.06
C THR A 233 -66.09 30.47 10.02
N VAL A 234 -65.57 29.28 9.71
CA VAL A 234 -64.81 28.47 10.71
C VAL A 234 -63.28 28.52 10.55
N PHE A 235 -62.74 28.91 9.38
CA PHE A 235 -61.28 29.04 9.23
C PHE A 235 -60.91 30.43 8.73
N GLY A 236 -60.29 31.22 9.62
CA GLY A 236 -59.95 32.62 9.43
C GLY A 236 -59.00 32.92 8.25
N PRO A 237 -58.78 34.21 7.94
CA PRO A 237 -58.15 34.63 6.70
C PRO A 237 -56.67 34.20 6.63
N THR A 238 -56.33 33.48 5.58
CA THR A 238 -54.95 33.11 5.20
C THR A 238 -54.21 34.32 4.65
N THR A 239 -53.81 35.23 5.53
CA THR A 239 -52.80 36.24 5.21
C THR A 239 -51.51 35.92 5.94
N ARG A 240 -50.63 35.14 5.28
CA ARG A 240 -49.20 35.20 5.60
C ARG A 240 -48.41 35.27 4.31
N ARG A 241 -48.01 36.50 3.99
CA ARG A 241 -47.02 36.86 2.99
C ARG A 241 -45.74 36.06 3.27
N TYR A 242 -45.23 35.36 2.27
CA TYR A 242 -43.86 34.89 2.26
C TYR A 242 -42.96 36.13 2.19
N ALA A 243 -42.26 36.44 3.28
CA ALA A 243 -41.16 37.39 3.26
C ALA A 243 -39.98 36.76 2.51
N GLY A 244 -39.43 37.48 1.55
CA GLY A 244 -38.28 37.07 0.75
C GLY A 244 -37.08 36.72 1.60
N ARG A 245 -36.34 35.71 1.17
CA ARG A 245 -35.05 35.31 1.74
C ARG A 245 -34.02 36.39 1.43
N ALA A 246 -33.38 36.94 2.46
CA ALA A 246 -32.30 37.92 2.32
C ALA A 246 -31.11 37.30 1.55
N SER A 247 -30.65 38.03 0.53
CA SER A 247 -29.42 37.77 -0.21
C SER A 247 -28.20 37.91 0.70
N ALA A 248 -27.34 36.91 0.69
CA ALA A 248 -26.06 36.94 1.39
C ALA A 248 -25.13 38.00 0.77
N VAL A 249 -24.49 38.74 1.66
CA VAL A 249 -23.55 39.84 1.43
C VAL A 249 -22.26 39.33 0.78
N ALA A 250 -21.76 40.10 -0.20
CA ALA A 250 -20.43 39.94 -0.79
C ALA A 250 -19.36 40.27 0.25
N ILE A 251 -18.37 39.38 0.40
CA ILE A 251 -17.16 39.63 1.18
C ILE A 251 -16.11 40.16 0.21
N GLU A 252 -15.78 41.45 0.34
CA GLU A 252 -14.49 42.00 -0.10
C GLU A 252 -13.45 41.71 0.98
N GLY A 253 -12.24 41.34 0.53
CA GLY A 253 -11.07 41.02 1.36
C GLY A 253 -10.04 40.31 0.52
#